data_AF-A0A2S9J3W7-F1
#
_entry.id   AF-A0A2S9J3W7-F1
#
_cell.length_a   1.000
_cell.length_b   1.000
_cell.length_c   1.000
_cell.angle_alpha   90.00
_cell.angle_beta   90.00
_cell.angle_gamma   90.00
#
_symmetry.space_group_name_H-M   'P 1'
#
loop_
_entity.id
_entity.type
_entity.pdbx_description
1 polymer ?
#
loop_
_entity_poly.entity_id
_entity_poly.type
_entity_poly.pdbx_seq_one_letter_code
_entity_poly.pdbx_strand_id
1 'polypeptide(L)'
;MGVIGNNIIYMRYICRKIFEKRMKMNKNKFIMQRLKVILLAVMMMVGVGAMAQEPNLLQEPELKEDFEKDELISFIKASSKVEAIQMGVQESMANAVKEEGLTVEKFNTMAQAQENSEEGIQNESAEDQKMFNTAFEKIMKIQDDVGGDIQEAIKEEGIDIQVFEQIMYAYQNSEKVKGELDGVLLELQQEQSTQP
;
A
#
# COMPACT_ATOMS: atom_id res chain seq x y z
N MET A 1 21.10 -17.74 4.53
CA MET A 1 19.96 -17.69 3.59
C MET A 1 18.79 -17.08 4.36
N GLY A 2 18.34 -15.88 4.00
CA GLY A 2 17.30 -15.20 4.78
C GLY A 2 17.16 -13.71 4.45
N VAL A 3 17.24 -13.36 3.17
CA VAL A 3 17.22 -11.95 2.73
C VAL A 3 15.90 -11.57 2.05
N ILE A 4 15.08 -12.54 1.66
CA ILE A 4 13.85 -12.28 0.89
C ILE A 4 12.63 -12.07 1.82
N GLY A 5 12.57 -12.75 2.97
CA GLY A 5 11.53 -12.54 3.97
C GLY A 5 11.60 -11.19 4.72
N ASN A 6 12.69 -10.44 4.58
CA ASN A 6 12.83 -9.15 5.25
C ASN A 6 12.11 -8.02 4.50
N ASN A 7 12.03 -8.01 3.17
CA ASN A 7 11.52 -6.85 2.43
C ASN A 7 9.99 -6.69 2.49
N ILE A 8 9.24 -7.80 2.52
CA ILE A 8 7.78 -7.76 2.76
C ILE A 8 7.48 -7.35 4.21
N ILE A 9 8.33 -7.77 5.17
CA ILE A 9 8.25 -7.31 6.56
C ILE A 9 8.63 -5.82 6.69
N TYR A 10 9.57 -5.31 5.88
CA TYR A 10 9.97 -3.89 5.90
C TYR A 10 8.87 -2.96 5.37
N MET A 11 8.15 -3.31 4.31
CA MET A 11 7.00 -2.53 3.84
C MET A 11 5.85 -2.55 4.86
N ARG A 12 5.59 -3.71 5.48
CA ARG A 12 4.62 -3.81 6.60
C ARG A 12 5.04 -3.04 7.84
N TYR A 13 6.34 -2.98 8.18
CA TYR A 13 6.86 -2.25 9.36
C TYR A 13 6.91 -0.73 9.15
N ILE A 14 7.30 -0.26 7.96
CA ILE A 14 7.42 1.17 7.65
C ILE A 14 6.02 1.80 7.52
N CYS A 15 5.08 1.15 6.81
CA CYS A 15 3.69 1.61 6.75
C CYS A 15 3.01 1.55 8.12
N ARG A 16 3.29 0.54 8.95
CA ARG A 16 2.75 0.45 10.32
C ARG A 16 3.31 1.51 11.27
N LYS A 17 4.62 1.79 11.25
CA LYS A 17 5.21 2.83 12.14
C LYS A 17 4.85 4.25 11.73
N ILE A 18 4.71 4.54 10.43
CA ILE A 18 4.28 5.84 9.95
C ILE A 18 2.79 6.06 10.29
N PHE A 19 1.95 5.04 10.15
CA PHE A 19 0.52 5.11 10.48
C PHE A 19 0.25 5.15 12.00
N GLU A 20 0.96 4.36 12.82
CA GLU A 20 0.83 4.40 14.29
C GLU A 20 1.32 5.72 14.90
N LYS A 21 2.36 6.36 14.33
CA LYS A 21 2.84 7.68 14.77
C LYS A 21 1.85 8.80 14.41
N ARG A 22 1.14 8.69 13.28
CA ARG A 22 0.07 9.63 12.88
C ARG A 22 -1.18 9.49 13.75
N MET A 23 -1.53 8.28 14.22
CA MET A 23 -2.66 8.07 15.16
C MET A 23 -2.38 8.48 16.61
N LYS A 24 -1.13 8.39 17.10
CA LYS A 24 -0.79 8.81 18.48
C LYS A 24 -0.66 10.33 18.66
N MET A 25 -0.41 11.11 17.60
CA MET A 25 -0.34 12.58 17.68
C MET A 25 -1.69 13.30 17.66
N ASN A 26 -2.82 12.59 17.48
CA ASN A 26 -4.15 13.20 17.63
C ASN A 26 -4.90 12.80 18.92
N LYS A 27 -4.31 11.94 19.77
CA LYS A 27 -4.89 11.63 21.10
C LYS A 27 -4.51 12.64 22.19
N ASN A 28 -3.41 13.39 22.04
CA ASN A 28 -2.98 14.38 23.04
C ASN A 28 -3.56 15.77 22.85
N LYS A 29 -4.26 16.06 21.73
CA LYS A 29 -4.87 17.38 21.50
C LYS A 29 -6.35 17.46 21.88
N PHE A 30 -6.97 16.33 22.26
CA PHE A 30 -8.39 16.29 22.64
C PHE A 30 -8.67 16.02 24.13
N ILE A 31 -7.63 15.77 24.94
CA ILE A 31 -7.78 15.44 26.38
C ILE A 31 -7.51 16.64 27.31
N MET A 32 -7.10 17.80 26.78
CA MET A 32 -6.67 18.94 27.60
C MET A 32 -7.30 20.29 27.24
N GLN A 33 -8.56 20.31 26.80
CA GLN A 33 -9.37 21.51 26.89
C GLN A 33 -10.79 21.19 27.35
N ARG A 34 -11.05 21.59 28.61
CA ARG A 34 -12.36 21.78 29.27
C ARG A 34 -12.90 20.60 30.09
N LEU A 35 -12.12 20.24 31.11
CA LEU A 35 -12.66 20.20 32.48
C LEU A 35 -13.39 21.53 32.77
N LYS A 36 -14.72 21.51 32.70
CA LYS A 36 -15.67 22.28 33.53
C LYS A 36 -17.10 21.98 33.03
N VAL A 37 -18.00 21.83 34.00
CA VAL A 37 -19.44 21.56 33.88
C VAL A 37 -19.83 20.07 33.92
N ILE A 38 -19.72 19.52 35.12
CA ILE A 38 -20.64 18.49 35.63
C ILE A 38 -21.97 19.19 35.95
N LEU A 39 -23.09 18.46 35.77
CA LEU A 39 -24.42 18.63 36.40
C LEU A 39 -25.49 19.43 35.61
N LEU A 40 -26.34 18.74 34.82
CA LEU A 40 -27.80 18.85 34.93
C LEU A 40 -28.58 17.83 34.06
N ALA A 41 -29.45 17.08 34.73
CA ALA A 41 -30.81 16.68 34.33
C ALA A 41 -31.08 15.93 33.00
N VAL A 42 -31.43 14.66 33.18
CA VAL A 42 -32.51 13.95 32.47
C VAL A 42 -33.70 14.87 32.20
N MET A 43 -34.03 15.15 30.93
CA MET A 43 -35.43 15.36 30.49
C MET A 43 -35.59 15.45 28.96
N MET A 44 -36.59 14.71 28.48
CA MET A 44 -37.43 14.90 27.28
C MET A 44 -36.98 14.35 25.92
N MET A 45 -37.73 13.31 25.51
CA MET A 45 -38.07 12.96 24.14
C MET A 45 -38.72 14.12 23.37
N VAL A 46 -38.87 13.89 22.06
CA VAL A 46 -39.53 14.65 20.98
C VAL A 46 -38.54 15.59 20.27
N GLY A 47 -38.13 15.42 19.01
CA GLY A 47 -38.58 14.58 17.91
C GLY A 47 -38.84 15.47 16.69
N VAL A 48 -37.93 15.50 15.71
CA VAL A 48 -38.17 15.97 14.32
C VAL A 48 -37.13 15.29 13.42
N GLY A 49 -37.60 14.71 12.32
CA GLY A 49 -36.79 13.92 11.39
C GLY A 49 -35.68 14.72 10.70
N ALA A 50 -34.57 14.05 10.45
CA ALA A 50 -33.54 14.48 9.52
C ALA A 50 -32.99 13.23 8.83
N MET A 51 -33.10 13.22 7.50
CA MET A 51 -32.44 12.39 6.50
C MET A 51 -31.56 11.27 7.06
N ALA A 52 -32.03 10.03 6.94
CA ALA A 52 -31.18 8.86 6.96
C ALA A 52 -30.22 8.97 5.76
N GLN A 53 -29.09 9.66 5.94
CA GLN A 53 -27.93 9.46 5.11
C GLN A 53 -27.42 8.07 5.47
N GLU A 54 -27.75 7.08 4.63
CA GLU A 54 -27.03 5.81 4.66
C GLU A 54 -25.54 6.15 4.55
N PRO A 55 -24.72 5.79 5.56
CA PRO A 55 -23.30 5.70 5.32
C PRO A 55 -23.17 4.62 4.25
N ASN A 56 -22.60 4.96 3.10
CA ASN A 56 -22.07 3.97 2.17
C ASN A 56 -20.93 3.26 2.92
N LEU A 57 -21.29 2.25 3.70
CA LEU A 57 -20.36 1.36 4.37
C LEU A 57 -19.65 0.65 3.22
N LEU A 58 -18.39 1.04 2.96
CA LEU A 58 -17.47 0.23 2.18
C LEU A 58 -17.52 -1.17 2.79
N GLN A 59 -18.21 -2.09 2.11
CA GLN A 59 -18.31 -3.46 2.54
C GLN A 59 -16.89 -4.03 2.46
N GLU A 60 -16.37 -4.50 3.59
CA GLU A 60 -15.13 -5.26 3.58
C GLU A 60 -15.32 -6.47 2.67
N PRO A 61 -14.31 -6.85 1.86
CA PRO A 61 -14.39 -8.07 1.06
C PRO A 61 -14.72 -9.25 1.99
N GLU A 62 -15.66 -10.09 1.58
CA GLU A 62 -15.96 -11.31 2.33
C GLU A 62 -14.71 -12.20 2.38
N LEU A 63 -14.37 -12.70 3.57
CA LEU A 63 -13.23 -13.59 3.75
C LEU A 63 -13.55 -14.96 3.12
N LYS A 64 -13.03 -15.16 1.91
CA LYS A 64 -13.00 -16.46 1.23
C LYS A 64 -11.77 -17.26 1.67
N GLU A 65 -11.92 -18.56 1.91
CA GLU A 65 -10.82 -19.46 2.33
C GLU A 65 -10.74 -20.76 1.51
N ASP A 66 -11.63 -20.96 0.55
CA ASP A 66 -11.74 -22.14 -0.31
C ASP A 66 -11.23 -21.82 -1.72
N PHE A 67 -9.91 -21.74 -1.86
CA PHE A 67 -9.24 -21.56 -3.14
C PHE A 67 -8.79 -22.90 -3.72
N GLU A 68 -8.88 -23.03 -5.03
CA GLU A 68 -8.35 -24.20 -5.73
C GLU A 68 -6.81 -24.17 -5.71
N LYS A 69 -6.19 -25.36 -5.68
CA LYS A 69 -4.72 -25.46 -5.64
C LYS A 69 -4.05 -24.73 -6.82
N ASP A 70 -4.64 -24.84 -8.02
CA ASP A 70 -4.12 -24.17 -9.22
C ASP A 70 -4.20 -22.64 -9.09
N GLU A 71 -5.23 -22.09 -8.44
CA GLU A 71 -5.34 -20.65 -8.15
C GLU A 71 -4.22 -20.21 -7.20
N LEU A 72 -3.91 -21.00 -6.18
CA LEU A 72 -2.81 -20.70 -5.24
C LEU A 72 -1.43 -20.77 -5.93
N ILE A 73 -1.23 -21.72 -6.84
CA ILE A 73 0.00 -21.82 -7.64
C ILE A 73 0.15 -20.59 -8.55
N SER A 74 -0.90 -20.23 -9.29
CA SER A 74 -0.89 -19.06 -10.18
C SER A 74 -0.71 -17.76 -9.38
N PHE A 75 -1.31 -17.66 -8.19
CA PHE A 75 -1.10 -16.53 -7.29
C PHE A 75 0.37 -16.37 -6.89
N ILE A 76 1.06 -17.46 -6.51
CA ILE A 76 2.48 -17.41 -6.13
C ILE A 76 3.35 -16.96 -7.30
N LYS A 77 3.11 -17.51 -8.51
CA LYS A 77 3.86 -17.12 -9.72
C LYS A 77 3.61 -15.67 -10.10
N ALA A 78 2.34 -15.25 -10.10
CA ALA A 78 1.95 -13.88 -10.41
C ALA A 78 2.56 -12.91 -9.39
N SER A 79 2.51 -13.25 -8.10
CA SER A 79 3.12 -12.43 -7.04
C SER A 79 4.62 -12.25 -7.26
N SER A 80 5.33 -13.30 -7.67
CA SER A 80 6.76 -13.20 -7.97
C SER A 80 7.05 -12.27 -9.16
N LYS A 81 6.25 -12.33 -10.24
CA LYS A 81 6.37 -11.40 -11.37
C LYS A 81 6.06 -9.96 -10.96
N VAL A 82 4.98 -9.76 -10.21
CA VAL A 82 4.56 -8.45 -9.70
C VAL A 82 5.63 -7.85 -8.79
N GLU A 83 6.28 -8.65 -7.92
CA GLU A 83 7.42 -8.20 -7.12
C GLU A 83 8.60 -7.76 -7.99
N ALA A 84 8.93 -8.51 -9.04
CA ALA A 84 10.01 -8.16 -9.96
C ALA A 84 9.73 -6.82 -10.68
N ILE A 85 8.49 -6.63 -11.14
CA ILE A 85 8.04 -5.36 -11.75
C ILE A 85 8.19 -4.21 -10.75
N GLN A 86 7.70 -4.39 -9.52
CA GLN A 86 7.78 -3.35 -8.49
C GLN A 86 9.22 -2.97 -8.14
N MET A 87 10.14 -3.93 -8.09
CA MET A 87 11.57 -3.65 -7.88
C MET A 87 12.15 -2.84 -9.05
N GLY A 88 11.85 -3.21 -10.30
CA GLY A 88 12.29 -2.47 -11.48
C GLY A 88 11.73 -1.05 -11.54
N VAL A 89 10.50 -0.86 -11.05
CA VAL A 89 9.85 0.45 -10.95
C VAL A 89 10.54 1.34 -9.91
N GLN A 90 10.89 0.82 -8.74
CA GLN A 90 11.66 1.57 -7.74
C GLN A 90 13.01 2.05 -8.29
N GLU A 91 13.70 1.19 -9.04
CA GLU A 91 14.95 1.55 -9.70
C GLU A 91 14.72 2.63 -10.77
N SER A 92 13.68 2.47 -11.60
CA SER A 92 13.33 3.41 -12.67
C SER A 92 13.01 4.80 -12.12
N MET A 93 12.25 4.89 -11.03
CA MET A 93 11.98 6.15 -10.34
C MET A 93 13.26 6.79 -9.80
N ALA A 94 14.12 6.01 -9.14
CA ALA A 94 15.39 6.52 -8.61
C ALA A 94 16.30 7.04 -9.73
N ASN A 95 16.29 6.39 -10.90
CA ASN A 95 17.04 6.83 -12.06
C ASN A 95 16.44 8.10 -12.68
N ALA A 96 15.11 8.19 -12.79
CA ALA A 96 14.43 9.40 -13.27
C ALA A 96 14.80 10.65 -12.46
N VAL A 97 14.96 10.53 -11.13
CA VAL A 97 15.45 11.63 -10.28
C VAL A 97 16.90 11.99 -10.59
N LYS A 98 17.78 10.98 -10.69
CA LYS A 98 19.22 11.18 -10.91
C LYS A 98 19.51 11.80 -12.27
N GLU A 99 18.76 11.41 -13.31
CA GLU A 99 18.89 11.96 -14.66
C GLU A 99 18.62 13.47 -14.71
N GLU A 100 17.72 13.97 -13.88
CA GLU A 100 17.45 15.42 -13.75
C GLU A 100 18.50 16.16 -12.92
N GLY A 101 19.52 15.46 -12.39
CA GLY A 101 20.59 16.06 -11.59
C GLY A 101 20.26 16.20 -10.10
N LEU A 102 19.15 15.63 -9.64
CA LEU A 102 18.78 15.61 -8.23
C LEU A 102 19.28 14.33 -7.54
N THR A 103 19.51 14.43 -6.23
CA THR A 103 19.62 13.23 -5.39
C THR A 103 18.23 12.76 -4.99
N VAL A 104 18.07 11.45 -4.79
CA VAL A 104 16.81 10.86 -4.30
C VAL A 104 16.39 11.48 -2.96
N GLU A 105 17.36 11.79 -2.08
CA GLU A 105 17.09 12.46 -0.80
C GLU A 105 16.53 13.87 -0.97
N LYS A 106 17.12 14.67 -1.87
CA LYS A 106 16.65 16.04 -2.14
C LYS A 106 15.26 16.02 -2.78
N PHE A 107 15.05 15.15 -3.76
CA PHE A 107 13.73 14.94 -4.35
C PHE A 107 12.68 14.56 -3.30
N ASN A 108 12.98 13.59 -2.42
CA ASN A 108 12.06 13.18 -1.36
C ASN A 108 11.74 14.32 -0.38
N THR A 109 12.73 15.17 -0.07
CA THR A 109 12.55 16.34 0.79
C THR A 109 11.61 17.36 0.14
N MET A 110 11.82 17.65 -1.14
CA MET A 110 10.98 18.55 -1.93
C MET A 110 9.55 18.00 -2.10
N ALA A 111 9.40 16.69 -2.36
CA ALA A 111 8.11 16.04 -2.46
C ALA A 111 7.32 16.13 -1.14
N GLN A 112 7.97 15.87 -0.01
CA GLN A 112 7.33 16.05 1.30
C GLN A 112 6.95 17.50 1.57
N ALA A 113 7.78 18.45 1.16
CA ALA A 113 7.46 19.87 1.32
C ALA A 113 6.22 20.26 0.50
N GLN A 114 6.14 19.80 -0.76
CA GLN A 114 5.01 20.01 -1.65
C GLN A 114 3.71 19.36 -1.13
N GLU A 115 3.79 18.17 -0.52
CA GLU A 115 2.60 17.51 0.09
C GLU A 115 2.07 18.31 1.29
N ASN A 116 2.95 18.95 2.05
CA ASN A 116 2.58 19.70 3.25
C ASN A 116 2.07 21.12 2.96
N SER A 117 2.38 21.69 1.80
CA SER A 117 1.96 23.04 1.40
C SER A 117 2.04 23.22 -0.12
N GLU A 118 1.07 23.93 -0.72
CA GLU A 118 1.13 24.33 -2.14
C GLU A 118 2.37 25.18 -2.47
N GLU A 119 2.95 25.85 -1.47
CA GLU A 119 4.17 26.65 -1.59
C GLU A 119 5.45 25.85 -1.23
N GLY A 120 5.34 24.54 -1.00
CA GLY A 120 6.33 23.71 -0.31
C GLY A 120 7.76 23.80 -0.86
N ILE A 121 7.92 23.98 -2.17
CA ILE A 121 9.23 24.05 -2.82
C ILE A 121 9.65 25.48 -3.23
N GLN A 122 8.87 26.52 -2.90
CA GLN A 122 9.15 27.90 -3.34
C GLN A 122 10.45 28.47 -2.79
N ASN A 123 10.93 27.93 -1.65
CA ASN A 123 12.20 28.33 -1.04
C ASN A 123 13.43 27.66 -1.70
N GLU A 124 13.23 26.69 -2.58
CA GLU A 124 14.31 26.05 -3.35
C GLU A 124 14.70 26.92 -4.54
N SER A 125 15.89 26.68 -5.10
CA SER A 125 16.32 27.41 -6.28
C SER A 125 15.42 27.14 -7.49
N ALA A 126 15.31 28.10 -8.41
CA ALA A 126 14.51 27.91 -9.64
C ALA A 126 14.99 26.71 -10.48
N GLU A 127 16.29 26.41 -10.43
CA GLU A 127 16.87 25.22 -11.07
C GLU A 127 16.39 23.94 -10.39
N ASP A 128 16.49 23.85 -9.06
CA ASP A 128 16.02 22.69 -8.29
C ASP A 128 14.51 22.45 -8.50
N GLN A 129 13.69 23.52 -8.49
CA GLN A 129 12.26 23.41 -8.75
C GLN A 129 11.97 22.83 -10.13
N LYS A 130 12.72 23.24 -11.17
CA LYS A 130 12.57 22.71 -12.52
C LYS A 130 12.97 21.23 -12.61
N MET A 131 14.11 20.86 -12.01
CA MET A 131 14.56 19.47 -11.97
C MET A 131 13.56 18.58 -11.24
N PHE A 132 13.02 19.08 -10.12
CA PHE A 132 12.00 18.39 -9.33
C PHE A 132 10.72 18.16 -10.13
N ASN A 133 10.18 19.20 -10.77
CA ASN A 133 8.95 19.07 -11.57
C ASN A 133 9.13 18.08 -12.72
N THR A 134 10.27 18.13 -13.42
CA THR A 134 10.55 17.21 -14.53
C THR A 134 10.70 15.76 -14.04
N ALA A 135 11.41 15.54 -12.93
CA ALA A 135 11.53 14.23 -12.31
C ALA A 135 10.17 13.71 -11.83
N PHE A 136 9.35 14.58 -11.26
CA PHE A 136 8.00 14.25 -10.79
C PHE A 136 7.10 13.81 -11.95
N GLU A 137 7.09 14.53 -13.06
CA GLU A 137 6.35 14.15 -14.27
C GLU A 137 6.79 12.77 -14.81
N LYS A 138 8.10 12.52 -14.87
CA LYS A 138 8.64 11.21 -15.27
C LYS A 138 8.19 10.09 -14.31
N ILE A 139 8.23 10.34 -13.01
CA ILE A 139 7.80 9.38 -11.99
C ILE A 139 6.31 9.09 -12.10
N MET A 140 5.47 10.11 -12.30
CA MET A 140 4.03 9.94 -12.50
C MET A 140 3.75 9.03 -13.70
N LYS A 141 4.47 9.24 -14.81
CA LYS A 141 4.32 8.36 -15.99
C LYS A 141 4.72 6.91 -15.69
N ILE A 142 5.84 6.70 -14.97
CA ILE A 142 6.26 5.35 -14.54
C ILE A 142 5.18 4.71 -13.65
N GLN A 143 4.52 5.48 -12.78
CA GLN A 143 3.42 4.99 -11.93
C GLN A 143 2.15 4.65 -12.71
N ASP A 144 1.84 5.40 -13.76
CA ASP A 144 0.69 5.12 -14.61
C ASP A 144 0.92 3.83 -15.43
N ASP A 145 2.14 3.66 -15.96
CA ASP A 145 2.49 2.50 -16.80
C ASP A 145 2.52 1.18 -16.00
N VAL A 146 3.04 1.19 -14.76
CA VAL A 146 3.15 -0.04 -13.93
C VAL A 146 1.80 -0.70 -13.63
N GLY A 147 0.71 0.07 -13.56
CA GLY A 147 -0.62 -0.48 -13.32
C GLY A 147 -1.04 -1.46 -14.40
N GLY A 148 -0.69 -1.18 -15.66
CA GLY A 148 -0.91 -2.08 -16.79
C GLY A 148 -0.05 -3.33 -16.70
N ASP A 149 1.24 -3.16 -16.44
CA ASP A 149 2.21 -4.27 -16.36
C ASP A 149 1.84 -5.28 -15.26
N ILE A 150 1.39 -4.80 -14.10
CA ILE A 150 0.92 -5.66 -13.01
C ILE A 150 -0.30 -6.48 -13.44
N GLN A 151 -1.29 -5.84 -14.08
CA GLN A 151 -2.50 -6.55 -14.53
C GLN A 151 -2.18 -7.59 -15.60
N GLU A 152 -1.26 -7.27 -16.51
CA GLU A 152 -0.80 -8.22 -17.54
C GLU A 152 -0.07 -9.40 -16.90
N ALA A 153 0.87 -9.15 -15.99
CA ALA A 153 1.61 -10.20 -15.28
C ALA A 153 0.69 -11.17 -14.50
N ILE A 154 -0.38 -10.66 -13.89
CA ILE A 154 -1.39 -11.49 -13.21
C ILE A 154 -2.14 -12.37 -14.23
N LYS A 155 -2.61 -11.77 -15.33
CA LYS A 155 -3.37 -12.49 -16.37
C LYS A 155 -2.53 -13.56 -17.07
N GLU A 156 -1.25 -13.31 -17.30
CA GLU A 156 -0.33 -14.29 -17.91
C GLU A 156 -0.22 -15.60 -17.13
N GLU A 157 -0.37 -15.55 -15.80
CA GLU A 157 -0.35 -16.74 -14.94
C GLU A 157 -1.71 -17.46 -14.88
N GLY A 158 -2.70 -16.99 -15.63
CA GLY A 158 -3.99 -17.63 -15.79
C GLY A 158 -4.94 -17.46 -14.60
N ILE A 159 -4.69 -16.50 -13.72
CA ILE A 159 -5.57 -16.19 -12.59
C ILE A 159 -6.35 -14.90 -12.85
N ASP A 160 -7.62 -14.89 -12.45
CA ASP A 160 -8.44 -13.68 -12.49
C ASP A 160 -7.97 -12.68 -11.43
N ILE A 161 -8.01 -11.38 -11.76
CA ILE A 161 -7.55 -10.31 -10.87
C ILE A 161 -8.35 -10.30 -9.55
N GLN A 162 -9.66 -10.58 -9.59
CA GLN A 162 -10.48 -10.62 -8.39
C GLN A 162 -10.10 -11.79 -7.48
N VAL A 163 -9.78 -12.95 -8.06
CA VAL A 163 -9.29 -14.11 -7.30
C VAL A 163 -7.92 -13.80 -6.69
N PHE A 164 -7.04 -13.15 -7.45
CA PHE A 164 -5.74 -12.69 -6.94
C PHE A 164 -5.91 -11.74 -5.73
N GLU A 165 -6.80 -10.76 -5.82
CA GLU A 165 -7.11 -9.82 -4.73
C GLU A 165 -7.74 -10.53 -3.51
N GLN A 166 -8.63 -11.48 -3.74
CA GLN A 166 -9.24 -12.29 -2.67
C GLN A 166 -8.19 -13.14 -1.95
N ILE A 167 -7.27 -13.78 -2.66
CA ILE A 167 -6.17 -14.53 -2.05
C ILE A 167 -5.26 -13.58 -1.27
N MET A 168 -4.96 -12.38 -1.80
CA MET A 168 -4.19 -11.37 -1.07
C MET A 168 -4.88 -10.90 0.21
N TYR A 169 -6.20 -10.71 0.19
CA TYR A 169 -6.99 -10.38 1.38
C TYR A 169 -7.01 -11.54 2.38
N ALA A 170 -7.26 -12.76 1.90
CA ALA A 170 -7.33 -13.96 2.73
C ALA A 170 -5.96 -14.30 3.34
N TYR A 171 -4.87 -14.16 2.60
CA TYR A 171 -3.51 -14.33 3.13
C TYR A 171 -3.22 -13.42 4.32
N GLN A 172 -3.85 -12.24 4.41
CA GLN A 172 -3.65 -11.35 5.56
C GLN A 172 -4.50 -11.73 6.77
N ASN A 173 -5.67 -12.34 6.54
CA ASN A 173 -6.74 -12.48 7.54
C ASN A 173 -7.05 -13.95 7.92
N SER A 174 -6.58 -14.93 7.15
CA SER A 174 -6.81 -16.36 7.35
C SER A 174 -5.50 -17.10 7.58
N GLU A 175 -5.39 -17.77 8.73
CA GLU A 175 -4.28 -18.69 9.00
C GLU A 175 -4.34 -19.95 8.12
N LYS A 176 -5.54 -20.36 7.71
CA LYS A 176 -5.74 -21.49 6.79
C LYS A 176 -5.10 -21.20 5.44
N VAL A 177 -5.45 -20.07 4.82
CA VAL A 177 -4.93 -19.70 3.50
C VAL A 177 -3.42 -19.45 3.53
N LYS A 178 -2.88 -18.88 4.61
CA LYS A 178 -1.43 -18.78 4.81
C LYS A 178 -0.75 -20.15 4.78
N GLY A 179 -1.27 -21.11 5.54
CA GLY A 179 -0.72 -22.46 5.60
C GLY A 179 -0.80 -23.20 4.25
N GLU A 180 -1.88 -23.00 3.50
CA GLU A 180 -2.04 -23.59 2.16
C GLU A 180 -1.03 -23.00 1.17
N LEU A 181 -0.85 -21.68 1.15
CA LEU A 181 0.16 -21.01 0.33
C LEU A 181 1.60 -21.43 0.68
N ASP A 182 1.91 -21.52 1.97
CA ASP A 182 3.22 -22.01 2.44
C ASP A 182 3.48 -23.45 1.97
N GLY A 183 2.45 -24.31 2.02
CA GLY A 183 2.51 -25.67 1.52
C GLY A 183 2.80 -25.73 0.01
N VAL A 184 2.03 -24.98 -0.79
CA VAL A 184 2.23 -24.91 -2.25
C VAL A 184 3.62 -24.36 -2.58
N LEU A 185 4.08 -23.34 -1.88
CA LEU A 185 5.41 -22.76 -2.09
C LEU A 185 6.52 -23.80 -1.85
N LEU A 186 6.41 -24.61 -0.80
CA LEU A 186 7.36 -25.68 -0.51
C LEU A 186 7.37 -26.75 -1.60
N GLU A 187 6.19 -27.15 -2.11
CA GLU A 187 6.08 -28.10 -3.21
C GLU A 187 6.78 -27.59 -4.48
N LEU A 188 6.53 -26.33 -4.87
CA LEU A 188 7.17 -25.71 -6.04
C LEU A 188 8.70 -25.65 -5.92
N GLN A 189 9.23 -25.42 -4.71
CA GLN A 189 10.69 -25.43 -4.48
C GLN A 189 11.30 -26.82 -4.64
N GLN A 190 10.58 -27.87 -4.25
CA GLN A 190 11.03 -29.26 -4.37
C GLN A 190 11.01 -29.74 -5.83
N GLU A 191 9.99 -29.35 -6.60
CA GLU A 191 9.91 -29.63 -8.04
C GLU A 191 11.06 -28.99 -8.82
N GLN A 192 11.41 -27.73 -8.50
CA GLN A 192 12.56 -27.07 -9.14
C GLN A 192 13.92 -27.70 -8.75
N SER A 193 14.00 -28.35 -7.59
CA SER A 193 15.23 -29.01 -7.13
C SER A 193 15.43 -30.41 -7.70
N THR A 194 14.43 -30.95 -8.41
CA THR A 194 14.42 -32.33 -8.93
C THR A 194 14.48 -32.42 -10.46
N GLN A 195 14.49 -31.29 -11.17
CA GLN A 195 14.84 -31.26 -12.60
C GLN A 195 16.37 -31.19 -12.79
N PRO A 196 16.97 -32.10 -13.58
CA PRO A 196 18.42 -32.15 -13.85
C PRO A 196 18.93 -31.04 -14.78
#